data_AF-A0A345XYQ7-F1
#
_entry.id   AF-A0A345XYQ7-F1
#
_cell.length_a   1.000
_cell.length_b   1.000
_cell.length_c   1.000
_cell.angle_alpha   90.00
_cell.angle_beta   90.00
_cell.angle_gamma   90.00
#
_symmetry.space_group_name_H-M   'P 1'
#
loop_
_entity.id
_entity.type
_entity.pdbx_description
1 polymer ?
#
loop_
_entity_poly.entity_id
_entity_poly.type
_entity_poly.pdbx_seq_one_letter_code
_entity_poly.pdbx_strand_id
1 'polypeptide(L)'
;MKDSSGTGGGTAGGTGGGAGTVHEAYSFACMKCGYGWEQTYDIEHHVPPDGKPFVTYYTEGHRVPSPLTNPTCVNCDGHVLRIMRSGRVANAEQALSKR
;
A
#
# COMPACT_ATOMS: atom_id res chain seq x y z
N MET A 1 -38.05 -14.37 -11.07
CA MET A 1 -37.61 -14.43 -12.48
C MET A 1 -37.11 -13.04 -12.88
N LYS A 2 -35.86 -12.96 -13.35
CA LYS A 2 -35.34 -12.01 -14.36
C LYS A 2 -35.22 -10.51 -13.98
N ASP A 3 -34.13 -9.74 -14.19
CA ASP A 3 -32.77 -9.91 -14.73
C ASP A 3 -31.89 -8.72 -14.26
N SER A 4 -30.57 -8.94 -14.29
CA SER A 4 -29.39 -8.05 -14.49
C SER A 4 -29.62 -6.57 -14.86
N SER A 5 -28.76 -5.62 -14.44
CA SER A 5 -27.46 -5.25 -15.07
C SER A 5 -26.94 -3.98 -14.36
N GLY A 6 -25.67 -3.62 -14.19
CA GLY A 6 -24.37 -4.17 -14.58
C GLY A 6 -23.31 -3.14 -14.14
N THR A 7 -22.12 -3.59 -13.78
CA THR A 7 -20.94 -2.72 -13.63
C THR A 7 -19.79 -3.39 -14.37
N GLY A 8 -19.34 -2.73 -15.44
CA GLY A 8 -18.14 -3.09 -16.18
C GLY A 8 -16.96 -2.21 -15.81
N GLY A 9 -15.75 -2.70 -16.13
CA GLY A 9 -14.49 -1.96 -16.15
C GLY A 9 -13.69 -2.05 -14.85
N GLY A 10 -12.46 -2.57 -14.81
CA GLY A 10 -11.55 -2.87 -15.90
C GLY A 10 -10.50 -3.91 -15.50
N THR A 11 -10.22 -4.79 -16.44
CA THR A 11 -9.10 -5.72 -16.42
C THR A 11 -7.90 -5.01 -17.03
N ALA A 12 -6.86 -4.76 -16.23
CA ALA A 12 -5.51 -4.53 -16.71
C ALA A 12 -4.63 -5.45 -15.84
N GLY A 13 -4.00 -6.52 -16.34
CA GLY A 13 -3.37 -6.66 -17.66
C GLY A 13 -1.89 -6.32 -17.52
N GLY A 14 -1.15 -7.17 -16.83
CA GLY A 14 0.30 -7.06 -16.64
C GLY A 14 0.95 -8.44 -16.61
N THR A 15 1.19 -9.00 -17.80
CA THR A 15 2.03 -10.19 -17.97
C THR A 15 3.48 -9.73 -18.13
N GLY A 16 4.30 -9.92 -17.09
CA GLY A 16 5.76 -9.71 -17.13
C GLY A 16 6.43 -10.77 -16.28
N GLY A 17 7.19 -11.66 -16.91
CA GLY A 17 7.68 -12.90 -16.31
C GLY A 17 8.70 -12.69 -15.19
N GLY A 18 8.54 -13.48 -14.12
CA GLY A 18 9.66 -14.05 -13.40
C GLY A 18 10.27 -13.26 -12.25
N ALA A 19 9.53 -12.34 -11.63
CA ALA A 19 9.69 -12.01 -10.22
C ALA A 19 8.36 -11.43 -9.71
N GLY A 20 7.68 -12.17 -8.83
CA GLY A 20 6.26 -11.92 -8.53
C GLY A 20 6.01 -10.55 -7.90
N THR A 21 5.04 -9.83 -8.45
CA THR A 21 4.42 -8.69 -7.77
C THR A 21 3.63 -9.19 -6.57
N VAL A 22 3.92 -8.65 -5.39
CA VAL A 22 3.18 -8.93 -4.16
C VAL A 22 2.31 -7.72 -3.83
N HIS A 23 1.05 -7.95 -3.49
CA HIS A 23 0.16 -6.89 -3.01
C HIS A 23 0.18 -6.90 -1.49
N GLU A 24 0.73 -5.86 -0.87
CA GLU A 24 0.78 -5.76 0.59
C GLU A 24 0.24 -4.41 1.07
N ALA A 25 -0.57 -4.46 2.12
CA ALA A 25 -1.12 -3.28 2.78
C ALA A 25 -0.44 -3.05 4.13
N TYR A 26 -0.16 -1.79 4.41
CA TYR A 26 0.43 -1.35 5.67
C TYR A 26 -0.44 -0.27 6.32
N SER A 27 -0.45 -0.26 7.65
CA SER A 27 -1.01 0.83 8.44
C SER A 27 0.11 1.76 8.89
N PHE A 28 -0.12 3.06 8.79
CA PHE A 28 0.82 4.10 9.21
C PHE A 28 0.20 4.92 10.33
N ALA A 29 1.03 5.37 11.26
CA ALA A 29 0.68 6.39 12.24
C ALA A 29 1.79 7.43 12.32
N CYS A 30 1.47 8.70 12.05
CA CYS A 30 2.42 9.79 12.17
C CYS A 30 2.62 10.16 13.64
N MET A 31 3.86 10.06 14.13
CA MET A 31 4.18 10.41 15.51
C MET A 31 4.31 11.93 15.72
N LYS A 32 4.27 12.72 14.64
CA LYS A 32 4.30 14.20 14.68
C LYS A 32 2.89 14.79 14.83
N CYS A 33 1.93 14.37 14.01
CA CYS A 33 0.58 14.95 13.99
C CYS A 33 -0.54 13.98 14.42
N GLY A 34 -0.22 12.71 14.68
CA GLY A 34 -1.20 11.70 15.09
C GLY A 34 -2.05 11.10 13.97
N TYR A 35 -1.94 11.60 12.73
CA TYR A 35 -2.72 11.09 11.61
C TYR A 35 -2.34 9.63 11.28
N GLY A 36 -3.34 8.77 11.12
CA GLY A 36 -3.18 7.38 10.73
C GLY A 36 -3.94 7.08 9.45
N TRP A 37 -3.38 6.22 8.60
CA TRP A 37 -4.00 5.76 7.37
C TRP A 37 -3.51 4.36 7.02
N GLU A 38 -4.17 3.72 6.07
CA GLU A 38 -3.73 2.46 5.47
C GLU A 38 -3.55 2.63 3.97
N GLN A 39 -2.57 1.94 3.41
CA GLN A 39 -2.28 1.99 1.99
C GLN A 39 -1.83 0.62 1.49
N THR A 40 -2.36 0.21 0.35
CA THR A 40 -1.93 -0.98 -0.39
C THR A 40 -0.85 -0.58 -1.39
N TYR A 41 0.17 -1.43 -1.51
CA TYR A 41 1.26 -1.29 -2.45
C TYR A 41 1.39 -2.53 -3.32
N ASP A 42 1.75 -2.32 -4.58
CA ASP A 42 2.29 -3.36 -5.44
C ASP A 42 3.80 -3.38 -5.26
N ILE A 43 4.35 -4.55 -4.92
CA ILE A 43 5.75 -4.72 -4.55
C ILE A 43 6.39 -5.67 -5.54
N GLU A 44 7.24 -5.12 -6.42
CA GLU A 44 8.01 -5.89 -7.38
C GLU A 44 9.38 -6.23 -6.78
N HIS A 45 9.68 -7.52 -6.68
CA HIS A 45 11.01 -8.00 -6.33
C HIS A 45 11.83 -8.13 -7.61
N HIS A 46 13.08 -7.70 -7.59
CA HIS A 46 13.96 -7.82 -8.75
C HIS A 46 15.27 -8.48 -8.34
N VAL A 47 15.73 -9.41 -9.16
CA VAL A 47 17.06 -10.02 -9.03
C VAL A 47 17.75 -9.85 -10.37
N PRO A 48 18.57 -8.80 -10.55
CA PRO A 48 19.25 -8.58 -11.82
C PRO A 48 20.37 -9.61 -12.02
N PRO A 49 20.76 -9.93 -13.28
CA PRO A 49 21.78 -10.95 -13.56
C PRO A 49 23.16 -10.69 -12.95
N ASP A 50 23.47 -9.43 -12.66
CA ASP A 50 24.71 -8.95 -12.07
C ASP A 50 24.69 -8.93 -10.53
N GLY A 51 23.59 -9.36 -9.90
CA GLY A 51 23.53 -9.64 -8.48
C GLY A 51 22.42 -8.89 -7.74
N LYS A 52 22.80 -7.91 -6.91
CA LYS A 52 22.06 -7.52 -5.69
C LYS A 52 20.55 -7.34 -5.90
N PRO A 53 19.72 -8.13 -5.19
CA PRO A 53 18.27 -7.97 -5.23
C PRO A 53 17.83 -6.58 -4.77
N PHE A 54 16.79 -6.04 -5.41
CA PHE A 54 16.14 -4.81 -4.99
C PHE A 54 14.63 -4.92 -5.13
N VAL A 55 13.91 -4.00 -4.49
CA VAL A 55 12.45 -3.98 -4.44
C VAL A 55 11.94 -2.64 -4.94
N THR A 56 10.94 -2.66 -5.81
CA THR A 56 10.23 -1.46 -6.28
C THR A 56 8.80 -1.46 -5.74
N TYR A 57 8.35 -0.29 -5.29
CA TYR A 57 7.01 -0.11 -4.72
C TYR A 57 6.18 0.76 -5.66
N TYR A 58 4.91 0.41 -5.81
CA TYR A 58 3.93 1.18 -6.56
C TYR A 58 2.65 1.35 -5.77
N THR A 59 1.93 2.43 -6.05
CA THR A 59 0.55 2.68 -5.61
C THR A 59 -0.26 3.11 -6.81
N GLU A 60 -1.39 2.45 -7.06
CA GLU A 60 -2.25 2.76 -8.21
C GLU A 60 -1.48 2.75 -9.55
N GLY A 61 -0.51 1.83 -9.69
CA GLY A 61 0.35 1.74 -10.87
C GLY A 61 1.48 2.78 -10.95
N HIS A 62 1.55 3.74 -10.01
CA HIS A 62 2.60 4.75 -9.98
C HIS A 62 3.75 4.35 -9.05
N ARG A 63 4.99 4.46 -9.52
CA ARG A 63 6.19 4.15 -8.72
C ARG A 63 6.34 5.16 -7.58
N VAL A 64 6.56 4.66 -6.37
CA VAL A 64 6.72 5.46 -5.15
C VAL A 64 8.03 5.12 -4.42
N PRO A 65 8.52 6.00 -3.52
CA PRO A 65 9.58 5.64 -2.58
C PRO A 65 9.18 4.42 -1.73
N SER A 66 10.17 3.69 -1.20
CA SER A 66 9.87 2.59 -0.29
C SER A 66 9.14 3.11 0.96
N PRO A 67 7.93 2.62 1.24
CA PRO A 67 7.19 3.02 2.44
C PRO A 67 7.85 2.49 3.72
N LEU A 68 8.83 1.59 3.62
CA LEU A 68 9.52 1.02 4.77
C LEU A 68 10.77 1.82 5.16
N THR A 69 11.46 2.43 4.19
CA THR A 69 12.71 3.16 4.43
C THR A 69 12.59 4.66 4.27
N ASN A 70 11.61 5.16 3.51
CA ASN A 70 11.41 6.60 3.31
C ASN A 70 9.92 7.00 3.42
N PRO A 71 9.26 6.72 4.56
CA PRO A 71 7.85 7.05 4.72
C PRO A 71 7.66 8.57 4.97
N THR A 72 6.61 9.14 4.37
CA THR A 72 6.25 10.56 4.54
C THR A 72 4.76 10.67 4.89
N CYS A 73 4.44 11.46 5.91
CA CYS A 73 3.05 11.65 6.33
C CYS A 73 2.29 12.49 5.30
N VAL A 74 1.25 11.91 4.72
CA VAL A 74 0.38 12.56 3.71
C VAL A 74 -0.40 13.78 4.23
N ASN A 75 -0.40 14.01 5.55
CA ASN A 75 -1.11 15.11 6.19
C ASN A 75 -0.19 16.28 6.63
N CYS A 76 1.10 16.03 6.90
CA CYS A 76 1.97 17.07 7.50
C CYS A 76 3.45 17.01 7.08
N ASP A 77 3.76 16.17 6.10
CA ASP A 77 5.10 15.95 5.54
C ASP A 77 6.16 15.52 6.58
N GLY A 78 5.74 15.05 7.75
CA GLY A 78 6.64 14.49 8.75
C GLY A 78 7.17 13.11 8.32
N HIS A 79 8.38 12.77 8.76
CA HIS A 79 9.03 11.49 8.43
C HIS A 79 9.13 10.50 9.61
N VAL A 80 8.63 10.88 10.80
CA VAL A 80 8.59 10.00 11.98
C VAL A 80 7.28 9.24 12.02
N LEU A 81 7.24 8.10 11.31
CA LEU A 81 6.04 7.29 11.15
C LEU A 81 6.26 5.92 11.82
N ARG A 82 5.22 5.43 12.51
CA ARG A 82 5.14 4.04 12.93
C ARG A 82 4.42 3.25 11.85
N ILE A 83 5.09 2.22 11.33
CA ILE A 83 4.55 1.30 10.33
C ILE A 83 4.11 0.03 11.05
N MET A 84 2.93 -0.47 10.71
CA MET A 84 2.31 -1.65 11.31
C MET A 84 1.67 -2.51 10.23
N ARG A 85 1.29 -3.74 10.60
CA ARG A 85 0.44 -4.58 9.77
C ARG A 85 -0.88 -3.85 9.47
N SER A 86 -1.44 -4.07 8.28
CA SER A 86 -2.78 -3.60 7.90
C SER A 86 -3.86 -3.92 8.94
N GLY A 87 -4.94 -3.13 8.90
CA GLY A 87 -6.08 -3.20 9.80
C GLY A 87 -5.91 -2.47 11.14
N ARG A 88 -4.72 -1.94 11.47
CA ARG A 88 -4.50 -1.29 12.77
C ARG A 88 -5.16 0.08 12.88
N VAL A 89 -5.23 0.84 11.79
CA VAL A 89 -5.91 2.15 11.78
C VAL A 89 -7.42 1.92 11.71
N ALA A 90 -7.88 1.04 10.82
CA ALA A 90 -9.30 0.71 10.72
C ALA A 90 -9.89 0.20 12.05
N ASN A 91 -9.15 -0.62 12.79
CA ASN A 91 -9.57 -1.09 14.11
C ASN A 91 -9.61 0.04 15.15
N ALA A 92 -8.68 0.99 15.10
CA ALA A 92 -8.65 2.13 16.01
C ALA A 92 -9.85 3.07 15.77
N GLU A 93 -10.15 3.38 14.50
CA GLU A 93 -11.31 4.19 14.11
C GLU A 93 -12.62 3.55 14.56
N GLN A 94 -12.78 2.23 14.34
CA GLN A 94 -13.95 1.48 14.81
C GLN A 94 -14.08 1.48 16.34
N ALA A 95 -12.97 1.47 17.08
CA ALA A 95 -13.02 1.53 18.55
C ALA A 95 -13.40 2.92 19.07
N LEU A 96 -13.08 3.98 18.31
CA LEU A 96 -13.45 5.36 18.63
C LEU A 96 -14.90 5.66 18.29
N SER A 97 -15.43 5.14 17.17
CA SER A 97 -16.82 5.37 16.75
C SER A 97 -17.86 4.64 17.60
N LYS A 98 -17.44 3.63 18.37
CA LYS A 98 -18.27 2.87 19.32
C LYS A 98 -18.38 3.53 20.70
N ARG A 99 -17.78 4.70 20.90
CA ARG A 99 -17.84 5.46 22.14
C ARG A 99 -18.88 6.56 22.04
#